data_AF-A0A6G3T313-F1
#
_entry.id   AF-A0A6G3T313-F1
#
_cell.length_a   1.000
_cell.length_b   1.000
_cell.length_c   1.000
_cell.angle_alpha   90.00
_cell.angle_beta   90.00
_cell.angle_gamma   90.00
#
_symmetry.space_group_name_H-M   'P 1'
#
loop_
_entity.id
_entity.type
_entity.pdbx_description
1 polymer ?
#
loop_
_entity_poly.entity_id
_entity_poly.type
_entity_poly.pdbx_seq_one_letter_code
_entity_poly.pdbx_strand_id
1 'polypeptide(L)'
;MDSELPDIYCPFPQRTNPHVAHTRVHLDTWTRRTGLVHRESARKRFEQADFGSFVGMVYPTADEEHLDLVADWFVWLFLVDDQLDDGHLGRSPERVRSVVDRMRAVVDGSAPEPLPGEDAPAAVTALADLWKRTMPNAAPHWRTRFAWHLVTYLTTATTWEAGNRAEDVVPSEDTYIAKRRHTGAIHVCMDLIEIVAGIDAPESIHNDPRFITALEAACNHVCWANDVYSFEKEQVLGEIHNLVHLVRHHRGFGEQQALDHVAERLAMETERFLTAEDELLELYPELSGLLVPYLDGMRSWMRGNLDWSKQTPRYNPADVGQYEEPEEYLEETVLGVPPARTEAAAPAPCAAEAPPAG
;
A
#
# COMPACT_ATOMS: atom_id res chain seq x y z
N MET A 1 -19.45 -12.29 20.37
CA MET A 1 -19.17 -11.02 21.06
C MET A 1 -18.40 -10.26 20.02
N ASP A 2 -19.04 -9.26 19.43
CA ASP A 2 -18.42 -8.45 18.40
C ASP A 2 -17.27 -7.68 19.08
N SER A 3 -16.05 -7.77 18.55
CA SER A 3 -14.91 -7.01 19.07
C SER A 3 -15.11 -5.53 18.75
N GLU A 4 -14.76 -4.65 19.68
CA GLU A 4 -14.78 -3.21 19.44
C GLU A 4 -13.38 -2.73 19.01
N LEU A 5 -13.34 -1.90 17.96
CA LEU A 5 -12.09 -1.29 17.52
C LEU A 5 -11.51 -0.40 18.64
N PRO A 6 -10.23 -0.57 19.00
CA PRO A 6 -9.61 0.19 20.08
C PRO A 6 -9.41 1.67 19.67
N ASP A 7 -9.41 2.56 20.66
CA ASP A 7 -9.01 3.95 20.44
C ASP A 7 -7.47 4.05 20.39
N ILE A 8 -6.95 4.36 19.21
CA ILE A 8 -5.51 4.44 18.96
C ILE A 8 -5.00 5.83 19.37
N TYR A 9 -4.09 5.86 20.34
CA TYR A 9 -3.45 7.10 20.79
C TYR A 9 -2.59 7.74 19.69
N CYS A 10 -3.05 8.88 19.19
CA CYS A 10 -2.36 9.69 18.20
C CYS A 10 -2.60 11.19 18.52
N PRO A 11 -1.65 11.87 19.18
CA PRO A 11 -1.84 13.22 19.72
C PRO A 11 -1.75 14.32 18.66
N PHE A 12 -1.66 13.97 17.37
CA PHE A 12 -1.52 14.93 16.29
C PHE A 12 -2.88 15.44 15.81
N PRO A 13 -2.96 16.72 15.37
CA PRO A 13 -4.22 17.30 14.92
C PRO A 13 -4.66 16.72 13.58
N GLN A 14 -5.96 16.50 13.43
CA GLN A 14 -6.57 16.21 12.13
C GLN A 14 -6.43 17.42 11.21
N ARG A 15 -6.02 17.17 9.96
CA ARG A 15 -5.90 18.19 8.90
C ARG A 15 -6.42 17.62 7.59
N THR A 16 -6.79 18.50 6.67
CA THR A 16 -7.10 18.15 5.28
C THR A 16 -6.57 19.22 4.35
N ASN A 17 -6.05 18.81 3.20
CA ASN A 17 -5.59 19.72 2.16
C ASN A 17 -6.79 20.44 1.48
N PRO A 18 -6.71 21.74 1.16
CA PRO A 18 -7.77 22.45 0.44
C PRO A 18 -7.95 22.00 -1.02
N HIS A 19 -6.96 21.35 -1.64
CA HIS A 19 -6.98 20.94 -3.05
C HIS A 19 -7.65 19.57 -3.30
N VAL A 20 -8.21 18.90 -2.29
CA VAL A 20 -8.83 17.57 -2.41
C VAL A 20 -9.85 17.48 -3.56
N ALA A 21 -10.68 18.52 -3.74
CA ALA A 21 -11.68 18.52 -4.80
C ALA A 21 -11.04 18.53 -6.21
N HIS A 22 -9.94 19.25 -6.38
CA HIS A 22 -9.15 19.25 -7.61
C HIS A 22 -8.55 17.86 -7.86
N THR A 23 -7.88 17.30 -6.85
CA THR A 23 -7.19 16.02 -6.96
C THR A 23 -8.13 14.85 -7.27
N ARG A 24 -9.39 14.87 -6.79
CA ARG A 24 -10.38 13.85 -7.20
C ARG A 24 -10.66 13.86 -8.71
N VAL A 25 -10.74 15.04 -9.33
CA VAL A 25 -10.95 15.19 -10.78
C VAL A 25 -9.71 14.77 -11.55
N HIS A 26 -8.52 15.14 -11.05
CA HIS A 26 -7.24 14.72 -11.60
C HIS A 26 -7.11 13.19 -11.61
N LEU A 27 -7.41 12.54 -10.48
CA LEU A 27 -7.32 11.08 -10.33
C LEU A 27 -8.24 10.32 -11.30
N ASP A 28 -9.50 10.75 -11.50
CA ASP A 28 -10.39 10.13 -12.50
C ASP A 28 -9.78 10.22 -13.91
N THR A 29 -9.18 11.36 -14.25
CA THR A 29 -8.55 11.56 -15.56
C THR A 29 -7.30 10.72 -15.72
N TRP A 30 -6.41 10.72 -14.71
CA TRP A 30 -5.12 10.04 -14.78
C TRP A 30 -5.27 8.51 -14.82
N THR A 31 -6.12 7.95 -13.96
CA THR A 31 -6.34 6.49 -13.88
C THR A 31 -6.96 5.91 -15.15
N ARG A 32 -7.86 6.64 -15.82
CA ARG A 32 -8.39 6.26 -17.14
C ARG A 32 -7.32 6.29 -18.21
N ARG A 33 -6.51 7.35 -18.22
CA ARG A 33 -5.45 7.54 -19.22
C ARG A 33 -4.38 6.46 -19.14
N THR A 34 -4.01 6.03 -17.93
CA THR A 34 -3.01 4.97 -17.72
C THR A 34 -3.59 3.56 -17.85
N GLY A 35 -4.91 3.42 -17.90
CA GLY A 35 -5.62 2.14 -17.95
C GLY A 35 -5.67 1.40 -16.62
N LEU A 36 -5.36 2.09 -15.50
CA LEU A 36 -5.42 1.55 -14.15
C LEU A 36 -6.86 1.31 -13.69
N VAL A 37 -7.80 2.15 -14.15
CA VAL A 37 -9.23 2.04 -13.86
C VAL A 37 -10.02 2.40 -15.11
N HIS A 38 -10.80 1.45 -15.63
CA HIS A 38 -11.57 1.60 -16.87
C HIS A 38 -12.98 0.98 -16.78
N ARG A 39 -13.13 -0.22 -16.22
CA ARG A 39 -14.40 -0.89 -15.98
C ARG A 39 -15.21 -0.13 -14.92
N GLU A 40 -16.53 -0.15 -15.11
CA GLU A 40 -17.46 0.57 -14.24
C GLU A 40 -17.48 0.01 -12.81
N SER A 41 -17.25 -1.29 -12.61
CA SER A 41 -17.13 -1.91 -11.29
C SER A 41 -15.88 -1.42 -10.55
N ALA A 42 -14.72 -1.44 -11.20
CA ALA A 42 -13.46 -0.92 -10.67
C ALA A 42 -13.57 0.57 -10.33
N ARG A 43 -14.23 1.36 -11.20
CA ARG A 43 -14.47 2.79 -10.98
C ARG A 43 -15.30 3.06 -9.72
N LYS A 44 -16.41 2.36 -9.53
CA LYS A 44 -17.26 2.54 -8.34
C LYS A 44 -16.48 2.27 -7.05
N ARG A 45 -15.66 1.22 -7.05
CA ARG A 45 -14.82 0.88 -5.89
C ARG A 45 -13.72 1.91 -5.66
N PHE A 46 -13.08 2.38 -6.73
CA PHE A 46 -12.11 3.48 -6.68
C PHE A 46 -12.72 4.75 -6.07
N GLU A 47 -13.94 5.11 -6.47
CA GLU A 47 -14.68 6.25 -5.92
C GLU A 47 -15.04 6.07 -4.45
N GLN A 48 -15.42 4.86 -4.03
CA GLN A 48 -15.71 4.53 -2.63
C GLN A 48 -14.49 4.65 -1.73
N ALA A 49 -13.30 4.31 -2.21
CA ALA A 49 -12.06 4.44 -1.44
C ALA A 49 -11.69 5.91 -1.16
N ASP A 50 -12.13 6.84 -2.00
CA ASP A 50 -11.89 8.28 -1.92
C ASP A 50 -10.42 8.63 -1.64
N PHE A 51 -9.54 8.18 -2.54
CA PHE A 51 -8.09 8.45 -2.46
C PHE A 51 -7.77 9.95 -2.44
N GLY A 52 -8.62 10.80 -3.00
CA GLY A 52 -8.49 12.25 -2.91
C GLY A 52 -8.59 12.73 -1.45
N SER A 53 -9.56 12.22 -0.70
CA SER A 53 -9.65 12.53 0.74
C SER A 53 -8.46 11.96 1.51
N PHE A 54 -8.03 10.74 1.20
CA PHE A 54 -6.87 10.11 1.85
C PHE A 54 -5.61 10.98 1.72
N VAL A 55 -5.22 11.32 0.49
CA VAL A 55 -4.00 12.11 0.23
C VAL A 55 -4.08 13.49 0.86
N GLY A 56 -5.28 14.09 0.89
CA GLY A 56 -5.50 15.36 1.57
C GLY A 56 -5.25 15.32 3.07
N MET A 57 -5.53 14.18 3.72
CA MET A 57 -5.28 13.99 5.15
C MET A 57 -3.81 13.72 5.46
N VAL A 58 -3.10 12.96 4.60
CA VAL A 58 -1.69 12.61 4.83
C VAL A 58 -0.69 13.65 4.28
N TYR A 59 -1.08 14.49 3.31
CA TYR A 59 -0.31 15.65 2.83
C TYR A 59 -1.11 16.97 2.92
N PRO A 60 -1.43 17.43 4.14
CA PRO A 60 -2.28 18.59 4.34
C PRO A 60 -1.66 19.92 3.88
N THR A 61 -0.34 19.96 3.66
CA THR A 61 0.43 21.16 3.29
C THR A 61 0.94 21.16 1.85
N ALA A 62 0.70 20.09 1.09
CA ALA A 62 1.08 20.04 -0.32
C ALA A 62 0.39 21.15 -1.13
N ASP A 63 1.11 21.70 -2.10
CA ASP A 63 0.45 22.45 -3.17
C ASP A 63 -0.32 21.50 -4.10
N GLU A 64 -1.05 22.08 -5.05
CA GLU A 64 -1.90 21.35 -5.99
C GLU A 64 -1.12 20.32 -6.84
N GLU A 65 0.04 20.70 -7.39
CA GLU A 65 0.83 19.83 -8.27
C GLU A 65 1.43 18.64 -7.49
N HIS A 66 1.96 18.91 -6.31
CA HIS A 66 2.51 17.89 -5.44
C HIS A 66 1.43 16.97 -4.87
N LEU A 67 0.24 17.49 -4.54
CA LEU A 67 -0.88 16.67 -4.07
C LEU A 67 -1.34 15.69 -5.15
N ASP A 68 -1.46 16.15 -6.40
CA ASP A 68 -1.80 15.30 -7.53
C ASP A 68 -0.73 14.24 -7.80
N LEU A 69 0.56 14.58 -7.67
CA LEU A 69 1.66 13.63 -7.81
C LEU A 69 1.61 12.51 -6.76
N VAL A 70 1.47 12.86 -5.47
CA VAL A 70 1.41 11.83 -4.41
C VAL A 70 0.11 11.02 -4.48
N ALA A 71 -0.99 11.63 -4.95
CA ALA A 71 -2.23 10.92 -5.21
C ALA A 71 -2.06 9.83 -6.27
N ASP A 72 -1.42 10.15 -7.39
CA ASP A 72 -1.14 9.19 -8.45
C ASP A 72 -0.24 8.05 -7.95
N TRP A 73 0.79 8.37 -7.15
CA TRP A 73 1.66 7.37 -6.51
C TRP A 73 0.88 6.42 -5.60
N PHE A 74 -0.02 6.94 -4.76
CA PHE A 74 -0.76 6.07 -3.84
C PHE A 74 -1.78 5.24 -4.55
N VAL A 75 -2.51 5.79 -5.51
CA VAL A 75 -3.40 4.99 -6.35
C VAL A 75 -2.64 3.87 -7.03
N TRP A 76 -1.45 4.14 -7.56
CA TRP A 76 -0.61 3.10 -8.12
C TRP A 76 -0.21 2.03 -7.08
N LEU A 77 0.27 2.44 -5.90
CA LEU A 77 0.65 1.52 -4.83
C LEU A 77 -0.53 0.64 -4.40
N PHE A 78 -1.68 1.23 -4.08
CA PHE A 78 -2.88 0.50 -3.66
C PHE A 78 -3.37 -0.48 -4.73
N LEU A 79 -3.39 -0.08 -6.01
CA LEU A 79 -3.86 -0.96 -7.07
C LEU A 79 -2.88 -2.09 -7.39
N VAL A 80 -1.57 -1.86 -7.25
CA VAL A 80 -0.57 -2.92 -7.37
C VAL A 80 -0.68 -3.88 -6.20
N ASP A 81 -0.79 -3.37 -4.98
CA ASP A 81 -0.95 -4.14 -3.74
C ASP A 81 -2.20 -5.04 -3.79
N ASP A 82 -3.36 -4.46 -4.12
CA ASP A 82 -4.63 -5.19 -4.27
C ASP A 82 -4.52 -6.34 -5.29
N GLN A 83 -3.70 -6.20 -6.34
CA GLN A 83 -3.50 -7.25 -7.33
C GLN A 83 -2.50 -8.33 -6.89
N LEU A 84 -1.53 -7.98 -6.04
CA LEU A 84 -0.56 -8.90 -5.48
C LEU A 84 -1.15 -9.74 -4.34
N ASP A 85 -2.10 -9.18 -3.58
CA ASP A 85 -2.75 -9.83 -2.45
C ASP A 85 -4.07 -10.51 -2.85
N ASP A 86 -5.05 -9.75 -3.36
CA ASP A 86 -6.41 -10.24 -3.62
C ASP A 86 -6.54 -10.94 -5.00
N GLY A 87 -5.56 -10.78 -5.90
CA GLY A 87 -5.60 -11.36 -7.24
C GLY A 87 -5.17 -12.82 -7.31
N HIS A 88 -5.73 -13.61 -8.24
CA HIS A 88 -5.23 -14.96 -8.59
C HIS A 88 -3.73 -15.00 -8.92
N LEU A 89 -3.16 -13.84 -9.27
CA LEU A 89 -1.74 -13.65 -9.50
C LEU A 89 -0.90 -13.84 -8.24
N GLY A 90 -1.36 -13.42 -7.07
CA GLY A 90 -0.67 -13.63 -5.79
C GLY A 90 -0.37 -15.11 -5.49
N ARG A 91 -1.08 -16.03 -6.17
CA ARG A 91 -0.89 -17.48 -6.09
C ARG A 91 0.03 -18.07 -7.17
N SER A 92 0.59 -17.26 -8.07
CA SER A 92 1.54 -17.68 -9.11
C SER A 92 2.86 -16.89 -9.03
N PRO A 93 3.86 -17.42 -8.30
CA PRO A 93 5.14 -16.74 -8.08
C PRO A 93 5.87 -16.35 -9.38
N GLU A 94 5.78 -17.16 -10.43
CA GLU A 94 6.43 -16.88 -11.72
C GLU A 94 5.82 -15.67 -12.42
N ARG A 95 4.49 -15.53 -12.37
CA ARG A 95 3.77 -14.43 -13.04
C ARG A 95 4.01 -13.11 -12.35
N VAL A 96 3.95 -13.12 -11.02
CA VAL A 96 4.25 -11.96 -10.19
C VAL A 96 5.69 -11.49 -10.45
N ARG A 97 6.66 -12.42 -10.48
CA ARG A 97 8.06 -12.10 -10.78
C ARG A 97 8.22 -11.41 -12.13
N SER A 98 7.54 -11.90 -13.18
CA SER A 98 7.63 -11.30 -14.51
C SER A 98 7.16 -9.84 -14.57
N VAL A 99 6.11 -9.47 -13.82
CA VAL A 99 5.60 -8.10 -13.82
C VAL A 99 6.50 -7.19 -12.98
N VAL A 100 6.96 -7.68 -11.82
CA VAL A 100 7.94 -6.98 -10.97
C VAL A 100 9.24 -6.71 -11.71
N ASP A 101 9.74 -7.67 -12.50
CA ASP A 101 10.96 -7.49 -13.30
C ASP A 101 10.81 -6.36 -14.33
N ARG A 102 9.62 -6.19 -14.90
CA ARG A 102 9.33 -5.06 -15.81
C ARG A 102 9.24 -3.73 -15.07
N MET A 103 8.66 -3.71 -13.87
CA MET A 103 8.65 -2.51 -13.02
C MET A 103 10.07 -2.13 -12.59
N ARG A 104 10.90 -3.11 -12.21
CA ARG A 104 12.34 -2.91 -11.94
C ARG A 104 13.07 -2.36 -13.15
N ALA A 105 12.79 -2.86 -14.35
CA ALA A 105 13.40 -2.34 -15.57
C ALA A 105 13.04 -0.86 -15.82
N VAL A 106 11.82 -0.42 -15.47
CA VAL A 106 11.46 1.02 -15.50
C VAL A 106 12.30 1.82 -14.51
N VAL A 107 12.41 1.35 -13.27
CA VAL A 107 13.21 2.00 -12.21
C VAL A 107 14.68 2.14 -12.60
N ASP A 108 15.26 1.08 -13.16
CA ASP A 108 16.67 1.00 -13.55
C ASP A 108 16.96 1.71 -14.90
N GLY A 109 15.93 2.21 -15.60
CA GLY A 109 16.07 2.78 -16.94
C GLY A 109 16.47 1.77 -18.01
N SER A 110 16.25 0.48 -17.76
CA SER A 110 16.57 -0.64 -18.66
C SER A 110 15.32 -1.24 -19.32
N ALA A 111 14.15 -0.61 -19.14
CA ALA A 111 12.90 -1.04 -19.76
C ALA A 111 13.06 -1.13 -21.29
N PRO A 112 12.72 -2.28 -21.90
CA PRO A 112 12.79 -2.42 -23.36
C PRO A 112 11.77 -1.48 -24.02
N GLU A 113 12.10 -1.03 -25.24
CA GLU A 113 11.09 -0.37 -26.06
C GLU A 113 9.94 -1.34 -26.34
N PRO A 114 8.67 -0.92 -26.19
CA PRO A 114 7.52 -1.77 -26.50
C PRO A 114 7.59 -2.25 -27.95
N LEU A 115 7.37 -3.54 -28.18
CA LEU A 115 7.22 -4.05 -29.54
C LEU A 115 5.93 -3.52 -30.18
N PRO A 116 5.87 -3.35 -31.50
CA PRO A 116 4.64 -2.92 -32.17
C PRO A 116 3.48 -3.89 -31.89
N GLY A 117 2.42 -3.40 -31.24
CA GLY A 117 1.23 -4.18 -30.89
C GLY A 117 1.30 -4.90 -29.54
N GLU A 118 2.35 -4.68 -28.75
CA GLU A 118 2.43 -5.15 -27.37
C GLU A 118 1.95 -4.07 -26.41
N ASP A 119 0.79 -4.28 -25.79
CA ASP A 119 0.29 -3.40 -24.74
C ASP A 119 1.02 -3.71 -23.43
N ALA A 120 1.68 -2.69 -22.86
CA ALA A 120 2.26 -2.81 -21.53
C ALA A 120 1.16 -2.83 -20.46
N PRO A 121 1.31 -3.62 -19.37
CA PRO A 121 0.44 -3.58 -18.21
C PRO A 121 0.24 -2.15 -17.73
N ALA A 122 -0.99 -1.81 -17.34
CA ALA A 122 -1.31 -0.46 -16.91
C ALA A 122 -0.45 0.00 -15.73
N ALA A 123 -0.08 -0.91 -14.81
CA ALA A 123 0.83 -0.59 -13.72
C ALA A 123 2.26 -0.25 -14.20
N VAL A 124 2.77 -0.91 -15.26
CA VAL A 124 4.08 -0.58 -15.83
C VAL A 124 4.03 0.77 -16.55
N THR A 125 2.96 1.02 -17.31
CA THR A 125 2.72 2.29 -18.01
C THR A 125 2.59 3.46 -17.02
N ALA A 126 1.80 3.28 -15.96
CA ALA A 126 1.62 4.27 -14.91
C ALA A 126 2.93 4.53 -14.14
N LEU A 127 3.70 3.47 -13.82
CA LEU A 127 4.99 3.63 -13.16
C LEU A 127 5.97 4.45 -14.02
N ALA A 128 5.99 4.23 -15.34
CA ALA A 128 6.84 5.02 -16.23
C ALA A 128 6.46 6.52 -16.25
N ASP A 129 5.16 6.85 -16.22
CA ASP A 129 4.67 8.24 -16.09
C ASP A 129 5.09 8.86 -14.75
N LEU A 130 4.87 8.13 -13.65
CA LEU A 130 5.27 8.55 -12.30
C LEU A 130 6.78 8.79 -12.20
N TRP A 131 7.58 7.84 -12.69
CA TRP A 131 9.03 7.93 -12.67
C TRP A 131 9.52 9.16 -13.45
N LYS A 132 8.93 9.42 -14.62
CA LYS A 132 9.25 10.59 -15.45
C LYS A 132 8.91 11.91 -14.77
N ARG A 133 7.86 11.97 -13.96
CA ARG A 133 7.44 13.17 -13.22
C ARG A 133 8.23 13.40 -11.95
N THR A 134 8.58 12.33 -11.22
CA THR A 134 9.25 12.44 -9.91
C THR A 134 10.76 12.58 -10.02
N MET A 135 11.41 11.84 -10.93
CA MET A 135 12.88 11.76 -10.95
C MET A 135 13.60 13.08 -11.32
N PRO A 136 13.17 13.88 -12.32
CA PRO A 136 13.98 15.00 -12.82
C PRO A 136 14.38 16.04 -11.77
N ASN A 137 13.48 16.31 -10.82
CA ASN A 137 13.66 17.35 -9.79
C ASN A 137 14.21 16.80 -8.47
N ALA A 138 14.25 15.48 -8.29
CA ALA A 138 14.75 14.87 -7.07
C ALA A 138 16.28 14.88 -7.00
N ALA A 139 16.84 14.94 -5.79
CA ALA A 139 18.29 14.86 -5.60
C ALA A 139 18.85 13.45 -5.88
N PRO A 140 20.13 13.32 -6.28
CA PRO A 140 20.70 12.01 -6.64
C PRO A 140 20.64 10.95 -5.53
N HIS A 141 20.90 11.35 -4.28
CA HIS A 141 20.84 10.44 -3.14
C HIS A 141 19.39 10.04 -2.81
N TRP A 142 18.45 10.99 -2.90
CA TRP A 142 17.02 10.70 -2.78
C TRP A 142 16.57 9.69 -3.84
N ARG A 143 16.95 9.86 -5.12
CA ARG A 143 16.60 8.92 -6.20
C ARG A 143 17.09 7.50 -5.89
N THR A 144 18.30 7.39 -5.37
CA THR A 144 18.90 6.10 -5.00
C THR A 144 18.13 5.44 -3.86
N ARG A 145 17.79 6.20 -2.80
CA ARG A 145 16.99 5.72 -1.67
C ARG A 145 15.57 5.32 -2.11
N PHE A 146 14.89 6.18 -2.86
CA PHE A 146 13.53 5.94 -3.34
C PHE A 146 13.44 4.70 -4.24
N ALA A 147 14.37 4.56 -5.19
CA ALA A 147 14.46 3.37 -6.03
C ALA A 147 14.71 2.11 -5.19
N TRP A 148 15.59 2.18 -4.18
CA TRP A 148 15.83 1.06 -3.29
C TRP A 148 14.58 0.68 -2.48
N HIS A 149 13.87 1.66 -1.90
CA HIS A 149 12.64 1.41 -1.15
C HIS A 149 11.54 0.80 -2.04
N LEU A 150 11.32 1.35 -3.24
CA LEU A 150 10.30 0.86 -4.16
C LEU A 150 10.60 -0.57 -4.63
N VAL A 151 11.84 -0.86 -5.03
CA VAL A 151 12.24 -2.20 -5.45
C VAL A 151 12.18 -3.17 -4.29
N THR A 152 12.57 -2.75 -3.08
CA THR A 152 12.50 -3.59 -1.88
C THR A 152 11.05 -3.93 -1.53
N TYR A 153 10.12 -2.98 -1.63
CA TYR A 153 8.68 -3.24 -1.51
C TYR A 153 8.24 -4.31 -2.52
N LEU A 154 8.42 -4.04 -3.82
CA LEU A 154 7.98 -4.93 -4.90
C LEU A 154 8.56 -6.34 -4.77
N THR A 155 9.78 -6.47 -4.26
CA THR A 155 10.45 -7.76 -4.09
C THR A 155 9.99 -8.47 -2.83
N THR A 156 9.80 -7.74 -1.74
CA THR A 156 9.44 -8.33 -0.44
C THR A 156 8.01 -8.84 -0.49
N ALA A 157 7.07 -8.04 -0.99
CA ALA A 157 5.68 -8.46 -1.16
C ALA A 157 5.60 -9.76 -1.99
N THR A 158 6.38 -9.83 -3.08
CA THR A 158 6.26 -10.92 -4.04
C THR A 158 7.07 -12.18 -3.74
N THR A 159 8.12 -12.07 -2.92
CA THR A 159 8.92 -13.24 -2.54
C THR A 159 8.58 -13.75 -1.15
N TRP A 160 8.25 -12.84 -0.22
CA TRP A 160 8.01 -13.21 1.18
C TRP A 160 6.52 -13.41 1.46
N GLU A 161 5.63 -12.49 1.06
CA GLU A 161 4.20 -12.67 1.34
C GLU A 161 3.58 -13.75 0.46
N ALA A 162 3.80 -13.67 -0.85
CA ALA A 162 3.35 -14.71 -1.76
C ALA A 162 3.98 -16.09 -1.45
N GLY A 163 5.24 -16.12 -1.01
CA GLY A 163 5.91 -17.35 -0.57
C GLY A 163 5.25 -17.96 0.67
N ASN A 164 4.99 -17.14 1.69
CA ASN A 164 4.28 -17.58 2.89
C ASN A 164 2.86 -18.08 2.57
N ARG A 165 2.12 -17.39 1.69
CA ARG A 165 0.80 -17.82 1.23
C ARG A 165 0.83 -19.15 0.47
N ALA A 166 1.85 -19.37 -0.37
CA ALA A 166 1.98 -20.59 -1.15
C ALA A 166 2.41 -21.81 -0.30
N GLU A 167 3.16 -21.58 0.78
CA GLU A 167 3.70 -22.62 1.66
C GLU A 167 2.92 -22.76 2.99
N ASP A 168 1.82 -22.02 3.16
CA ASP A 168 1.02 -21.93 4.40
C ASP A 168 1.88 -21.61 5.64
N VAL A 169 2.89 -20.74 5.49
CA VAL A 169 3.82 -20.35 6.56
C VAL A 169 3.28 -19.15 7.33
N VAL A 170 3.00 -19.34 8.61
CA VAL A 170 2.67 -18.24 9.53
C VAL A 170 3.97 -17.61 10.08
N PRO A 171 4.31 -16.35 9.74
CA PRO A 171 5.54 -15.72 10.19
C PRO A 171 5.52 -15.41 11.69
N SER A 172 6.69 -15.25 12.32
CA SER A 172 6.78 -14.73 13.68
C SER A 172 6.45 -13.23 13.73
N GLU A 173 6.00 -12.74 14.89
CA GLU A 173 5.72 -11.30 15.09
C GLU A 173 6.91 -10.41 14.73
N ASP A 174 8.12 -10.77 15.18
CA ASP A 174 9.34 -9.98 14.92
C ASP A 174 9.69 -9.93 13.43
N THR A 175 9.55 -11.07 12.73
CA THR A 175 9.80 -11.13 11.28
C THR A 175 8.78 -10.28 10.54
N TYR A 176 7.51 -10.40 10.93
CA TYR A 176 6.43 -9.62 10.33
C TYR A 176 6.64 -8.12 10.52
N ILE A 177 6.95 -7.65 11.73
CA ILE A 177 7.20 -6.24 12.00
C ILE A 177 8.31 -5.67 11.10
N ALA A 178 9.42 -6.42 10.95
CA ALA A 178 10.52 -5.98 10.09
C ALA A 178 10.12 -5.93 8.60
N LYS A 179 9.33 -6.90 8.14
CA LYS A 179 8.94 -7.03 6.73
C LYS A 179 7.78 -6.11 6.35
N ARG A 180 6.83 -5.88 7.25
CA ARG A 180 5.61 -5.11 7.02
C ARG A 180 5.89 -3.65 6.63
N ARG A 181 6.97 -3.05 7.13
CA ARG A 181 7.41 -1.71 6.70
C ARG A 181 7.79 -1.64 5.22
N HIS A 182 8.23 -2.77 4.65
CA HIS A 182 8.52 -2.87 3.23
C HIS A 182 7.27 -3.24 2.45
N THR A 183 6.48 -4.21 2.92
CA THR A 183 5.33 -4.70 2.16
C THR A 183 4.15 -3.72 2.16
N GLY A 184 3.96 -2.94 3.23
CA GLY A 184 3.01 -1.82 3.23
C GLY A 184 3.47 -0.60 2.43
N ALA A 185 4.57 -0.69 1.68
CA ALA A 185 5.19 0.37 0.88
C ALA A 185 5.46 1.71 1.62
N ILE A 186 5.36 1.74 2.95
CA ILE A 186 5.31 2.99 3.72
C ILE A 186 6.62 3.79 3.64
N HIS A 187 7.77 3.14 3.44
CA HIS A 187 9.02 3.87 3.19
C HIS A 187 8.98 4.72 1.90
N VAL A 188 8.33 4.23 0.84
CA VAL A 188 8.13 4.98 -0.42
C VAL A 188 7.30 6.23 -0.14
N CYS A 189 6.24 6.08 0.65
CA CYS A 189 5.41 7.19 1.11
C CYS A 189 6.20 8.22 1.94
N MET A 190 7.04 7.76 2.86
CA MET A 190 7.86 8.64 3.71
C MET A 190 8.93 9.39 2.92
N ASP A 191 9.50 8.79 1.88
CA ASP A 191 10.45 9.49 0.99
C ASP A 191 9.78 10.64 0.22
N LEU A 192 8.52 10.48 -0.19
CA LEU A 192 7.78 11.52 -0.92
C LEU A 192 7.52 12.78 -0.08
N ILE A 193 7.67 12.71 1.24
CA ILE A 193 7.60 13.90 2.11
C ILE A 193 8.63 14.94 1.69
N GLU A 194 9.85 14.54 1.32
CA GLU A 194 10.89 15.47 0.91
C GLU A 194 10.55 16.21 -0.39
N ILE A 195 9.97 15.47 -1.36
CA ILE A 195 9.51 16.04 -2.63
C ILE A 195 8.42 17.08 -2.37
N VAL A 196 7.41 16.73 -1.57
CA VAL A 196 6.28 17.63 -1.27
C VAL A 196 6.72 18.84 -0.45
N ALA A 197 7.62 18.65 0.52
CA ALA A 197 8.13 19.72 1.35
C ALA A 197 9.20 20.58 0.65
N GLY A 198 9.68 20.17 -0.53
CA GLY A 198 10.73 20.87 -1.27
C GLY A 198 12.06 20.90 -0.52
N ILE A 199 12.34 19.85 0.24
CA ILE A 199 13.57 19.73 1.05
C ILE A 199 14.50 18.69 0.43
N ASP A 200 15.80 18.88 0.65
CA ASP A 200 16.83 17.96 0.17
C ASP A 200 17.69 17.51 1.36
N ALA A 201 17.24 16.47 2.06
CA ALA A 201 17.80 16.06 3.33
C ALA A 201 19.10 15.28 3.13
N PRO A 202 20.24 15.76 3.69
CA PRO A 202 21.51 15.08 3.47
C PRO A 202 21.47 13.65 4.02
N GLU A 203 22.18 12.72 3.39
CA GLU A 203 22.24 11.32 3.81
C GLU A 203 22.65 11.14 5.29
N SER A 204 23.43 12.08 5.84
CA SER A 204 23.79 12.07 7.26
C SER A 204 22.59 12.12 8.19
N ILE A 205 21.49 12.77 7.80
CA ILE A 205 20.24 12.80 8.57
C ILE A 205 19.53 11.46 8.46
N HIS A 206 19.46 10.87 7.28
CA HIS A 206 18.85 9.54 7.10
C HIS A 206 19.61 8.41 7.80
N ASN A 207 20.92 8.59 8.01
CA ASN A 207 21.77 7.67 8.76
C ASN A 207 21.80 7.98 10.26
N ASP A 208 21.13 9.05 10.72
CA ASP A 208 21.08 9.41 12.11
C ASP A 208 20.18 8.42 12.90
N PRO A 209 20.64 7.82 14.01
CA PRO A 209 19.86 6.85 14.76
C PRO A 209 18.50 7.37 15.26
N ARG A 210 18.40 8.68 15.56
CA ARG A 210 17.14 9.30 16.01
C ARG A 210 16.17 9.46 14.85
N PHE A 211 16.67 9.91 13.69
CA PHE A 211 15.84 9.98 12.48
C PHE A 211 15.34 8.59 12.07
N ILE A 212 16.21 7.57 12.08
CA ILE A 212 15.82 6.18 11.83
C ILE A 212 14.74 5.75 12.82
N THR A 213 14.90 6.07 14.10
CA THR A 213 13.92 5.76 15.15
C THR A 213 12.57 6.41 14.89
N ALA A 214 12.55 7.70 14.53
CA ALA A 214 11.32 8.41 14.18
C ALA A 214 10.65 7.79 12.94
N LEU A 215 11.43 7.53 11.88
CA LEU A 215 10.93 6.91 10.65
C LEU A 215 10.33 5.53 10.90
N GLU A 216 11.04 4.65 11.61
CA GLU A 216 10.55 3.31 11.94
C GLU A 216 9.30 3.35 12.82
N ALA A 217 9.23 4.28 13.78
CA ALA A 217 8.09 4.44 14.65
C ALA A 217 6.86 4.91 13.89
N ALA A 218 7.00 5.91 13.01
CA ALA A 218 5.93 6.37 12.15
C ALA A 218 5.47 5.26 11.17
N CYS A 219 6.40 4.52 10.57
CA CYS A 219 6.09 3.41 9.67
C CYS A 219 5.33 2.28 10.37
N ASN A 220 5.82 1.86 11.55
CA ASN A 220 5.13 0.87 12.39
C ASN A 220 3.72 1.34 12.73
N HIS A 221 3.60 2.59 13.18
CA HIS A 221 2.31 3.15 13.57
C HIS A 221 1.30 3.13 12.42
N VAL A 222 1.70 3.58 11.23
CA VAL A 222 0.82 3.57 10.06
C VAL A 222 0.41 2.15 9.65
N CYS A 223 1.38 1.22 9.57
CA CYS A 223 1.10 -0.15 9.14
C CYS A 223 0.23 -0.90 10.16
N TRP A 224 0.53 -0.82 11.46
CA TRP A 224 -0.22 -1.58 12.45
C TRP A 224 -1.60 -0.98 12.70
N ALA A 225 -1.77 0.34 12.52
CA ALA A 225 -3.09 0.95 12.50
C ALA A 225 -3.92 0.41 11.33
N ASN A 226 -3.32 0.28 10.14
CA ASN A 226 -3.97 -0.38 9.03
C ASN A 226 -4.35 -1.82 9.37
N ASP A 227 -3.45 -2.60 9.98
CA ASP A 227 -3.74 -3.98 10.41
C ASP A 227 -4.92 -4.04 11.39
N VAL A 228 -5.07 -3.08 12.31
CA VAL A 228 -6.22 -3.00 13.24
C VAL A 228 -7.53 -2.73 12.50
N TYR A 229 -7.57 -1.75 11.60
CA TYR A 229 -8.80 -1.41 10.89
C TYR A 229 -9.18 -2.42 9.81
N SER A 230 -8.20 -3.04 9.17
CA SER A 230 -8.41 -4.05 8.12
C SER A 230 -8.63 -5.46 8.66
N PHE A 231 -8.38 -5.71 9.95
CA PHE A 231 -8.36 -7.04 10.55
C PHE A 231 -9.58 -7.90 10.22
N GLU A 232 -10.78 -7.36 10.37
CA GLU A 232 -12.01 -8.12 10.13
C GLU A 232 -12.16 -8.52 8.65
N LYS A 233 -11.88 -7.58 7.73
CA LYS A 233 -11.84 -7.83 6.27
C LYS A 233 -10.82 -8.93 5.96
N GLU A 234 -9.59 -8.78 6.45
CA GLU A 234 -8.47 -9.68 6.16
C GLU A 234 -8.69 -11.08 6.76
N GLN A 235 -9.29 -11.17 7.94
CA GLN A 235 -9.66 -12.46 8.54
C GLN A 235 -10.68 -13.22 7.69
N VAL A 236 -11.65 -12.53 7.07
CA VAL A 236 -12.62 -13.17 6.16
C VAL A 236 -11.94 -13.67 4.89
N LEU A 237 -10.93 -12.95 4.40
CA LEU A 237 -10.14 -13.34 3.22
C LEU A 237 -9.08 -14.41 3.52
N GLY A 238 -8.87 -14.74 4.81
CA GLY A 238 -7.85 -15.69 5.23
C GLY A 238 -6.42 -15.15 5.13
N GLU A 239 -6.26 -13.82 5.10
CA GLU A 239 -4.94 -13.20 5.06
C GLU A 239 -4.22 -13.36 6.40
N ILE A 240 -2.97 -13.81 6.32
CA ILE A 240 -2.15 -14.16 7.50
C ILE A 240 -1.18 -13.03 7.88
N HIS A 241 -0.93 -12.11 6.96
CA HIS A 241 0.01 -11.00 7.11
C HIS A 241 -0.64 -9.81 7.80
N ASN A 242 -1.08 -10.01 9.04
CA ASN A 242 -1.70 -8.98 9.88
C ASN A 242 -1.20 -9.11 11.33
N LEU A 243 -0.73 -8.04 11.96
CA LEU A 243 -0.17 -8.12 13.31
C LEU A 243 -1.18 -8.62 14.36
N VAL A 244 -2.44 -8.23 14.26
CA VAL A 244 -3.51 -8.70 15.17
C VAL A 244 -3.68 -10.21 15.00
N HIS A 245 -3.71 -10.71 13.76
CA HIS A 245 -3.77 -12.14 13.48
C HIS A 245 -2.59 -12.89 14.11
N LEU A 246 -1.36 -12.39 13.91
CA LEU A 246 -0.15 -13.04 14.42
C LEU A 246 -0.08 -13.04 15.95
N VAL A 247 -0.50 -11.95 16.60
CA VAL A 247 -0.59 -11.87 18.06
C VAL A 247 -1.58 -12.91 18.60
N ARG A 248 -2.75 -13.06 17.96
CA ARG A 248 -3.71 -14.11 18.33
C ARG A 248 -3.08 -15.50 18.18
N HIS A 249 -2.46 -15.75 17.03
CA HIS A 249 -1.88 -17.05 16.70
C HIS A 249 -0.77 -17.46 17.67
N HIS A 250 0.23 -16.59 17.89
CA HIS A 250 1.43 -16.93 18.66
C HIS A 250 1.25 -16.79 20.17
N ARG A 251 0.39 -15.88 20.63
CA ARG A 251 0.17 -15.63 22.07
C ARG A 251 -1.07 -16.30 22.63
N GLY A 252 -1.92 -16.89 21.79
CA GLY A 252 -3.19 -17.51 22.19
C GLY A 252 -4.22 -16.51 22.69
N PHE A 253 -4.12 -15.24 22.26
CA PHE A 253 -5.04 -14.18 22.67
C PHE A 253 -6.40 -14.32 21.99
N GLY A 254 -7.46 -13.97 22.72
CA GLY A 254 -8.76 -13.66 22.12
C GLY A 254 -8.65 -12.43 21.21
N GLU A 255 -9.66 -12.22 20.38
CA GLU A 255 -9.69 -11.13 19.39
C GLU A 255 -9.52 -9.75 20.02
N GLN A 256 -10.37 -9.40 20.99
CA GLN A 256 -10.26 -8.12 21.71
C GLN A 256 -8.90 -7.97 22.39
N GLN A 257 -8.38 -9.04 23.02
CA GLN A 257 -7.07 -8.99 23.68
C GLN A 257 -5.93 -8.71 22.70
N ALA A 258 -6.01 -9.23 21.47
CA ALA A 258 -5.03 -8.96 20.43
C ALA A 258 -5.15 -7.54 19.87
N LEU A 259 -6.37 -7.05 19.65
CA LEU A 259 -6.62 -5.66 19.25
C LEU A 259 -6.08 -4.68 20.29
N ASP A 260 -6.41 -4.89 21.57
CA ASP A 260 -5.92 -4.06 22.68
C ASP A 260 -4.40 -4.12 22.77
N HIS A 261 -3.79 -5.31 22.60
CA HIS A 261 -2.34 -5.47 22.59
C HIS A 261 -1.67 -4.67 21.47
N VAL A 262 -2.21 -4.71 20.25
CA VAL A 262 -1.67 -3.94 19.13
C VAL A 262 -1.88 -2.43 19.35
N ALA A 263 -3.00 -2.01 19.94
CA ALA A 263 -3.24 -0.62 20.30
C ALA A 263 -2.25 -0.08 21.36
N GLU A 264 -1.90 -0.88 22.36
CA GLU A 264 -0.84 -0.53 23.32
C GLU A 264 0.51 -0.35 22.62
N ARG A 265 0.84 -1.22 21.66
CA ARG A 265 2.07 -1.15 20.86
C ARG A 265 2.09 0.09 19.95
N LEU A 266 0.95 0.47 19.38
CA LEU A 266 0.79 1.71 18.62
C LEU A 266 1.08 2.93 19.51
N ALA A 267 0.55 2.96 20.73
CA ALA A 267 0.83 4.05 21.67
C ALA A 267 2.33 4.15 22.01
N MET A 268 3.01 3.01 22.16
CA MET A 268 4.46 2.98 22.37
C MET A 268 5.26 3.53 21.19
N GLU A 269 4.87 3.23 19.95
CA GLU A 269 5.52 3.81 18.76
C GLU A 269 5.25 5.31 18.65
N THR A 270 4.08 5.79 19.04
CA THR A 270 3.80 7.24 19.11
C THR A 270 4.76 7.95 20.08
N GLU A 271 4.94 7.41 21.29
CA GLU A 271 5.87 7.99 22.27
C GLU A 271 7.34 7.88 21.83
N ARG A 272 7.71 6.78 21.16
CA ARG A 272 9.04 6.58 20.56
C ARG A 272 9.31 7.60 19.45
N PHE A 273 8.31 7.90 18.61
CA PHE A 273 8.39 8.94 17.59
C PHE A 273 8.61 10.32 18.22
N LEU A 274 7.78 10.69 19.21
CA LEU A 274 7.86 12.00 19.88
C LEU A 274 9.22 12.22 20.54
N THR A 275 9.73 11.21 21.25
CA THR A 275 11.05 11.28 21.89
C THR A 275 12.15 11.50 20.84
N ALA A 276 12.12 10.76 19.73
CA ALA A 276 13.11 10.88 18.68
C ALA A 276 13.00 12.21 17.90
N GLU A 277 11.80 12.74 17.70
CA GLU A 277 11.55 14.08 17.15
C GLU A 277 12.21 15.16 18.03
N ASP A 278 11.95 15.13 19.34
CA ASP A 278 12.51 16.09 20.29
C ASP A 278 14.05 16.01 20.32
N GLU A 279 14.62 14.81 20.46
CA GLU A 279 16.07 14.61 20.48
C GLU A 279 16.77 15.08 19.20
N LEU A 280 16.13 14.88 18.04
CA LEU A 280 16.70 15.27 16.75
C LEU A 280 16.67 16.79 16.56
N LEU A 281 15.58 17.45 16.95
CA LEU A 281 15.44 18.91 16.87
C LEU A 281 16.33 19.64 17.88
N GLU A 282 16.52 19.07 19.08
CA GLU A 282 17.46 19.62 20.07
C GLU A 282 18.91 19.50 19.62
N LEU A 283 19.27 18.39 18.95
CA LEU A 283 20.64 18.16 18.50
C LEU A 283 21.02 18.99 17.27
N TYR A 284 20.09 19.19 16.34
CA TYR A 284 20.32 19.88 15.07
C TYR A 284 19.42 21.10 14.88
N PRO A 285 19.46 22.10 15.81
CA PRO A 285 18.62 23.28 15.71
C PRO A 285 18.87 24.07 14.42
N GLU A 286 20.09 24.05 13.89
CA GLU A 286 20.46 24.67 12.62
C GLU A 286 19.83 24.00 11.39
N LEU A 287 19.41 22.73 11.51
CA LEU A 287 18.73 21.98 10.46
C LEU A 287 17.21 21.98 10.60
N SER A 288 16.65 22.77 11.53
CA SER A 288 15.20 22.84 11.78
C SER A 288 14.38 23.15 10.53
N GLY A 289 14.90 23.96 9.60
CA GLY A 289 14.22 24.28 8.34
C GLY A 289 13.98 23.07 7.43
N LEU A 290 14.74 21.99 7.62
CA LEU A 290 14.61 20.72 6.93
C LEU A 290 13.85 19.69 7.79
N LEU A 291 14.24 19.57 9.07
CA LEU A 291 13.71 18.55 9.97
C LEU A 291 12.24 18.76 10.31
N VAL A 292 11.81 20.00 10.57
CA VAL A 292 10.44 20.29 10.99
C VAL A 292 9.43 19.91 9.89
N PRO A 293 9.60 20.31 8.60
CA PRO A 293 8.69 19.86 7.54
C PRO A 293 8.66 18.35 7.35
N TYR A 294 9.81 17.67 7.49
CA TYR A 294 9.87 16.22 7.34
C TYR A 294 9.09 15.52 8.46
N LEU A 295 9.39 15.84 9.71
CA LEU A 295 8.72 15.26 10.88
C LEU A 295 7.23 15.60 10.89
N ASP A 296 6.83 16.81 10.45
CA ASP A 296 5.41 17.16 10.28
C ASP A 296 4.70 16.29 9.23
N GLY A 297 5.39 15.93 8.15
CA GLY A 297 4.91 14.95 7.17
C GLY A 297 4.67 13.58 7.80
N MET A 298 5.61 13.10 8.64
CA MET A 298 5.45 11.82 9.34
C MET A 298 4.26 11.84 10.32
N ARG A 299 4.07 12.93 11.07
CA ARG A 299 2.90 13.14 11.94
C ARG A 299 1.60 13.16 11.14
N SER A 300 1.59 13.81 9.98
CA SER A 300 0.44 13.83 9.07
C SER A 300 0.09 12.44 8.57
N TRP A 301 1.09 11.61 8.27
CA TRP A 301 0.89 10.21 7.90
C TRP A 301 0.29 9.39 9.04
N MET A 302 0.87 9.48 10.24
CA MET A 302 0.37 8.77 11.41
C MET A 302 -1.09 9.12 11.70
N ARG A 303 -1.46 10.40 11.60
CA ARG A 303 -2.82 10.87 11.87
C ARG A 303 -3.79 10.66 10.72
N GLY A 304 -3.40 11.05 9.51
CA GLY A 304 -4.24 11.00 8.33
C GLY A 304 -4.63 9.58 7.95
N ASN A 305 -3.72 8.61 8.13
CA ASN A 305 -4.05 7.19 7.94
C ASN A 305 -5.14 6.72 8.91
N LEU A 306 -5.07 7.11 10.19
CA LEU A 306 -6.12 6.78 11.17
C LEU A 306 -7.46 7.40 10.80
N ASP A 307 -7.46 8.70 10.48
CA ASP A 307 -8.69 9.43 10.17
C ASP A 307 -9.37 8.85 8.92
N TRP A 308 -8.60 8.53 7.88
CA TRP A 308 -9.13 7.91 6.67
C TRP A 308 -9.61 6.48 6.95
N SER A 309 -8.85 5.68 7.69
CA SER A 309 -9.23 4.30 8.02
C SER A 309 -10.54 4.20 8.80
N LYS A 310 -10.84 5.18 9.67
CA LYS A 310 -12.12 5.28 10.39
C LYS A 310 -13.32 5.62 9.49
N GLN A 311 -13.08 6.24 8.33
CA GLN A 311 -14.13 6.81 7.47
C GLN A 311 -14.33 6.01 6.18
N THR A 312 -13.30 5.29 5.73
CA THR A 312 -13.33 4.63 4.42
C THR A 312 -14.25 3.40 4.44
N PRO A 313 -15.16 3.26 3.46
CA PRO A 313 -15.91 2.03 3.24
C PRO A 313 -15.01 0.81 2.97
N ARG A 314 -13.73 1.02 2.60
CA ARG A 314 -12.77 -0.06 2.31
C ARG A 314 -12.64 -1.06 3.46
N TYR A 315 -12.78 -0.61 4.70
CA TYR A 315 -12.68 -1.45 5.91
C TYR A 315 -14.03 -1.73 6.57
N ASN A 316 -15.15 -1.34 5.95
CA ASN A 316 -16.48 -1.55 6.53
C ASN A 316 -16.91 -3.03 6.43
N PRO A 317 -17.18 -3.72 7.56
CA PRO A 317 -17.58 -5.13 7.58
C PRO A 317 -18.90 -5.42 6.86
N ALA A 318 -19.81 -4.43 6.84
CA ALA A 318 -21.13 -4.58 6.20
C ALA A 318 -21.07 -4.68 4.68
N ASP A 319 -19.97 -4.26 4.07
CA ASP A 319 -19.72 -4.35 2.63
C ASP A 319 -18.77 -5.52 2.31
N VAL A 320 -18.48 -6.43 3.26
CA VAL A 320 -17.52 -7.53 3.05
C VAL A 320 -18.01 -8.59 2.07
N GLY A 321 -19.32 -8.75 1.92
CA GLY A 321 -19.91 -9.66 0.92
C GLY A 321 -19.57 -9.30 -0.53
N GLN A 322 -19.06 -8.09 -0.81
CA GLN A 322 -18.57 -7.71 -2.14
C GLN A 322 -17.17 -8.29 -2.48
N TYR A 323 -16.49 -8.87 -1.50
CA TYR A 323 -15.17 -9.49 -1.65
C TYR A 323 -15.25 -11.00 -1.93
N GLU A 324 -16.45 -11.58 -2.01
CA GLU A 324 -16.61 -12.99 -2.38
C GLU A 324 -16.16 -13.25 -3.83
N GLU A 325 -16.06 -12.21 -4.67
CA GLU A 325 -15.56 -12.28 -6.05
C GLU A 325 -14.57 -11.13 -6.38
N PRO A 326 -13.30 -11.21 -5.94
CA PRO A 326 -12.28 -10.18 -6.20
C PRO A 326 -12.09 -9.84 -7.69
N GLU A 327 -12.35 -10.83 -8.55
CA GLU A 327 -12.27 -10.74 -10.01
C GLU A 327 -13.23 -9.70 -10.62
N GLU A 328 -14.39 -9.45 -9.99
CA GLU A 328 -15.41 -8.56 -10.54
C GLU A 328 -14.98 -7.08 -10.49
N TYR A 329 -14.08 -6.71 -9.57
CA TYR A 329 -13.64 -5.32 -9.39
C TYR A 329 -12.15 -5.06 -9.66
N LEU A 330 -11.29 -6.09 -9.66
CA LEU A 330 -9.86 -5.95 -10.01
C LEU A 330 -9.65 -5.88 -11.52
N GLU A 331 -9.05 -4.81 -12.02
CA GLU A 331 -8.76 -4.64 -13.44
C GLU A 331 -7.71 -5.62 -13.94
N GLU A 332 -8.07 -6.51 -14.86
CA GLU A 332 -7.14 -7.50 -15.47
C GLU A 332 -5.93 -6.81 -16.14
N THR A 333 -6.11 -5.58 -16.59
CA THR A 333 -5.09 -4.77 -17.25
C THR A 333 -4.03 -4.21 -16.32
N VAL A 334 -4.27 -4.15 -15.00
CA VAL A 334 -3.32 -3.53 -14.04
C VAL A 334 -1.98 -4.25 -14.08
N LEU A 335 -1.96 -5.56 -13.87
CA LEU A 335 -0.77 -6.38 -14.06
C LEU A 335 -0.69 -7.03 -15.47
N GLY A 336 -1.72 -6.83 -16.29
CA GLY A 336 -1.75 -7.22 -17.71
C GLY A 336 -1.88 -8.73 -17.92
N VAL A 337 -2.64 -9.42 -17.06
CA VAL A 337 -2.77 -10.87 -17.11
C VAL A 337 -4.25 -11.28 -17.15
N PRO A 338 -4.71 -12.01 -18.18
CA PRO A 338 -6.06 -12.54 -18.21
C PRO A 338 -6.23 -13.62 -17.14
N PRO A 339 -7.43 -13.78 -16.56
CA PRO A 339 -7.70 -14.82 -15.56
C PRO A 339 -7.36 -16.21 -16.12
N ALA A 340 -6.89 -17.11 -15.25
CA ALA A 340 -6.67 -18.49 -15.64
C ALA A 340 -8.01 -19.03 -16.15
N ARG A 341 -8.08 -19.40 -17.44
CA ARG A 341 -9.27 -20.02 -18.00
C ARG A 341 -9.63 -21.20 -17.12
N THR A 342 -10.77 -21.13 -16.43
CA THR A 342 -11.42 -22.30 -15.87
C THR A 342 -11.59 -23.26 -17.04
N GLU A 343 -10.93 -24.42 -16.98
CA GLU A 343 -11.22 -25.50 -17.92
C GLU A 343 -12.69 -25.85 -17.73
N ALA A 344 -13.54 -25.34 -18.64
CA ALA A 344 -14.92 -25.77 -18.72
C ALA A 344 -14.89 -27.30 -18.82
N ALA A 345 -15.46 -27.97 -17.82
CA ALA A 345 -15.57 -29.41 -17.79
C ALA A 345 -16.05 -29.90 -19.16
N ALA A 346 -15.24 -30.76 -19.79
CA ALA A 346 -15.55 -31.33 -21.08
C ALA A 346 -16.98 -31.89 -21.05
N PRO A 347 -17.82 -31.61 -22.08
CA PRO A 347 -19.17 -32.13 -22.10
C PRO A 347 -19.11 -33.66 -22.02
N ALA A 348 -19.84 -34.22 -21.06
CA ALA A 348 -19.93 -35.65 -20.85
C ALA A 348 -20.24 -36.36 -22.19
N PRO A 349 -19.61 -37.51 -22.49
CA PRO A 349 -19.82 -38.20 -23.74
C PRO A 349 -21.31 -38.57 -23.85
N CYS A 350 -21.90 -38.15 -24.97
CA CYS A 350 -23.30 -38.39 -25.31
C CYS A 350 -23.59 -39.89 -25.18
N ALA A 351 -24.51 -40.26 -24.28
CA ALA A 351 -24.95 -41.63 -24.11
C ALA A 351 -25.57 -42.12 -25.43
N ALA A 352 -24.95 -43.12 -26.05
CA ALA A 352 -25.47 -43.78 -27.21
C ALA A 352 -26.83 -44.41 -26.88
N GLU A 353 -27.86 -44.02 -27.63
CA GLU A 353 -29.18 -44.64 -27.60
C GLU A 353 -29.08 -46.14 -27.92
N ALA A 354 -29.61 -46.96 -27.02
CA ALA A 354 -29.78 -48.39 -27.26
C ALA A 354 -30.88 -48.62 -28.32
N PRO A 355 -30.74 -49.62 -29.22
CA PRO A 355 -31.73 -49.87 -30.26
C PRO A 355 -33.00 -50.51 -29.66
N PRO A 356 -34.17 -50.32 -30.31
CA PRO A 356 -35.42 -50.87 -29.81
C PRO A 356 -35.42 -52.39 -29.95
N ALA A 357 -35.92 -53.06 -28.91
CA ALA A 357 -36.14 -54.51 -28.92
C ALA A 357 -37.15 -54.90 -29.99
N GLY A 358 -36.76 -55.84 -30.85
CA GLY A 358 -37.60 -56.59 -31.78
C GLY A 358 -37.20 -58.05 -31.75
#